data_AF-A0A8T4RYC0-F1
#
_entry.id   AF-A0A8T4RYC0-F1
#
_cell.length_a   1.000
_cell.length_b   1.000
_cell.length_c   1.000
_cell.angle_alpha   90.00
_cell.angle_beta   90.00
_cell.angle_gamma   90.00
#
_symmetry.space_group_name_H-M   'P 1'
#
loop_
_entity.id
_entity.type
_entity.pdbx_description
1 polymer ?
#
loop_
_entity_poly.entity_id
_entity_poly.type
_entity_poly.pdbx_seq_one_letter_code
_entity_poly.pdbx_strand_id
1 'polypeptide(L)'
;MDSGALILSRKRLNAADRILNELYPAFLDGRLLLSAARGILAAYSHAIKELSANGMKGAIGYALDEKAKESLEELREIMAMHRKSPVEFERKGRFVICDSNYSMRILSHDMLKEHALNAKSFIGRAVTLLEKGQLRENERSL
;
A
#
# COMPACT_ATOMS: atom_id res chain seq x y z
N MET A 1 -16.83 -9.62 11.89
CA MET A 1 -15.55 -9.44 12.63
C MET A 1 -14.46 -9.25 11.60
N ASP A 2 -13.68 -8.17 11.66
CA ASP A 2 -12.55 -7.97 10.76
C ASP A 2 -11.56 -9.14 10.94
N SER A 3 -11.23 -9.81 9.83
CA SER A 3 -10.24 -10.87 9.85
C SER A 3 -8.85 -10.33 10.17
N GLY A 4 -7.98 -11.18 10.72
CA GLY A 4 -6.67 -10.79 11.23
C GLY A 4 -5.79 -10.06 10.22
N ALA A 5 -5.86 -10.39 8.92
CA ALA A 5 -5.05 -9.70 7.92
C ALA A 5 -5.63 -8.33 7.51
N LEU A 6 -6.95 -8.11 7.60
CA LEU A 6 -7.54 -6.77 7.42
C LEU A 6 -7.16 -5.80 8.53
N ILE A 7 -7.17 -6.28 9.78
CA ILE A 7 -6.70 -5.50 10.93
C ILE A 7 -5.25 -5.08 10.69
N LEU A 8 -4.41 -6.02 10.25
CA LEU A 8 -3.01 -5.75 9.96
C LEU A 8 -2.83 -4.78 8.78
N SER A 9 -3.62 -4.91 7.73
CA SER A 9 -3.65 -3.98 6.59
C SER A 9 -3.91 -2.54 7.05
N ARG A 10 -4.96 -2.34 7.85
CA ARG A 10 -5.32 -1.02 8.38
C ARG A 10 -4.27 -0.46 9.33
N LYS A 11 -3.68 -1.29 10.19
CA LYS A 11 -2.56 -0.88 11.06
C LYS A 11 -1.37 -0.37 10.25
N ARG A 12 -1.00 -1.04 9.15
CA ARG A 12 0.10 -0.63 8.27
C ARG A 12 -0.19 0.68 7.56
N LEU A 13 -1.42 0.86 7.08
CA LEU A 13 -1.83 2.09 6.42
C LEU A 13 -1.88 3.28 7.38
N ASN A 14 -2.42 3.10 8.58
CA ASN A 14 -2.45 4.14 9.60
C ASN A 14 -1.04 4.57 10.02
N ALA A 15 -0.10 3.63 10.13
CA ALA A 15 1.29 3.96 10.41
C ALA A 15 1.92 4.79 9.27
N ALA A 16 1.67 4.43 8.01
CA ALA A 16 2.11 5.22 6.86
C ALA A 16 1.48 6.61 6.83
N ASP A 17 0.19 6.74 7.13
CA ASP A 17 -0.50 8.03 7.24
C ASP A 17 0.12 8.93 8.31
N ARG A 18 0.43 8.39 9.49
CA ARG A 18 1.11 9.16 10.54
C ARG A 18 2.49 9.61 10.10
N ILE A 19 3.24 8.74 9.41
CA ILE A 19 4.52 9.13 8.83
C ILE A 19 4.35 10.29 7.86
N LEU A 20 3.38 10.24 6.94
CA LEU A 20 3.20 11.28 5.93
C LEU A 20 2.64 12.59 6.50
N ASN A 21 1.71 12.53 7.45
CA ASN A 21 0.99 13.73 7.90
C ASN A 21 1.59 14.37 9.15
N GLU A 22 2.28 13.60 10.00
CA GLU A 22 2.84 14.09 11.26
C GLU A 22 4.37 14.10 11.21
N LEU A 23 4.99 12.95 10.91
CA LEU A 23 6.43 12.78 11.12
C LEU A 23 7.26 13.41 10.00
N TYR A 24 6.94 13.15 8.74
CA TYR A 24 7.71 13.66 7.62
C TYR A 24 7.73 15.20 7.56
N PRO A 25 6.61 15.92 7.75
CA PRO A 25 6.63 17.38 7.81
C PRO A 25 7.47 17.94 8.98
N ALA A 26 7.55 17.20 10.10
CA ALA A 26 8.30 17.62 11.27
C ALA A 26 9.82 17.38 11.14
N PHE A 27 10.22 16.26 10.52
CA PHE A 27 11.62 15.83 10.49
C PHE A 27 12.31 16.02 9.14
N LEU A 28 11.55 16.12 8.05
CA LEU A 28 12.05 16.27 6.67
C LEU A 28 13.14 15.24 6.31
N ASP A 29 13.00 14.01 6.78
CA ASP A 29 13.91 12.89 6.47
C ASP A 29 13.30 12.00 5.38
N GLY A 30 13.96 11.91 4.22
CA GLY A 30 13.52 11.10 3.08
C GLY A 30 13.41 9.59 3.37
N ARG A 31 14.10 9.05 4.39
CA ARG A 31 13.95 7.64 4.81
C ARG A 31 12.57 7.35 5.40
N LEU A 32 11.89 8.38 5.91
CA LEU A 32 10.50 8.29 6.35
C LEU A 32 9.57 8.05 5.15
N LEU A 33 9.83 8.66 4.00
CA LEU A 33 9.07 8.41 2.77
C LEU A 33 9.20 6.94 2.35
N LEU A 34 10.41 6.39 2.39
CA LEU A 34 10.63 4.96 2.12
C LEU A 34 9.86 4.06 3.10
N SER A 35 9.86 4.43 4.39
CA SER A 35 9.12 3.71 5.42
C SER A 35 7.60 3.76 5.21
N ALA A 36 7.07 4.91 4.80
CA ALA A 36 5.67 5.08 4.42
C ALA A 36 5.33 4.23 3.18
N ALA A 37 6.15 4.28 2.12
CA ALA A 37 5.97 3.48 0.91
C ALA A 37 5.89 1.98 1.22
N ARG A 38 6.80 1.47 2.06
CA ARG A 38 6.78 0.08 2.53
C ARG A 38 5.51 -0.25 3.31
N GLY A 39 5.06 0.67 4.17
CA GLY A 39 3.82 0.55 4.92
C GLY A 39 2.59 0.44 4.02
N ILE A 40 2.49 1.30 2.99
CA ILE A 40 1.40 1.29 2.01
C ILE A 40 1.41 -0.03 1.22
N LEU A 41 2.57 -0.48 0.73
CA LEU A 41 2.69 -1.75 0.00
C LEU A 41 2.29 -2.95 0.87
N ALA A 42 2.67 -2.95 2.15
CA ALA A 42 2.27 -3.98 3.10
C ALA A 42 0.74 -3.97 3.31
N ALA A 43 0.12 -2.79 3.39
CA ALA A 43 -1.33 -2.67 3.53
C ALA A 43 -2.08 -3.34 2.35
N TYR A 44 -1.66 -3.07 1.11
CA TYR A 44 -2.18 -3.77 -0.07
C TYR A 44 -2.01 -5.29 0.04
N SER A 45 -0.80 -5.74 0.36
CA SER A 45 -0.45 -7.16 0.42
C SER A 45 -1.32 -7.92 1.43
N HIS A 46 -1.57 -7.33 2.60
CA HIS A 46 -2.43 -7.93 3.62
C HIS A 46 -3.90 -8.02 3.20
N ALA A 47 -4.43 -6.97 2.56
CA ALA A 47 -5.81 -6.99 2.06
C ALA A 47 -6.00 -8.00 0.91
N ILE A 48 -5.04 -8.08 -0.02
CA ILE A 48 -5.04 -9.09 -1.11
C ILE A 48 -4.98 -10.51 -0.53
N LYS A 49 -4.14 -10.74 0.49
CA LYS A 49 -4.05 -12.03 1.17
C LYS A 49 -5.37 -12.41 1.81
N GLU A 50 -6.06 -11.46 2.45
CA GLU A 50 -7.38 -11.72 3.06
C GLU A 50 -8.41 -12.12 2.01
N LEU A 51 -8.54 -11.35 0.94
CA LEU A 51 -9.47 -11.66 -0.16
C LEU A 51 -9.17 -13.02 -0.77
N SER A 52 -7.89 -13.35 -0.97
CA SER A 52 -7.46 -14.64 -1.50
C SER A 52 -7.80 -15.81 -0.58
N ALA A 53 -7.68 -15.62 0.74
CA ALA A 53 -7.98 -16.64 1.74
C ALA A 53 -9.48 -16.97 1.79
N ASN A 54 -10.34 -15.98 1.51
CA ASN A 54 -11.80 -16.14 1.45
C ASN A 54 -12.29 -16.53 0.03
N GLY A 55 -11.42 -17.10 -0.81
CA GLY A 55 -11.79 -17.56 -2.17
C GLY A 55 -12.11 -16.45 -3.17
N MET A 56 -11.93 -15.18 -2.82
CA MET A 56 -12.34 -14.02 -3.63
C MET A 56 -11.34 -13.63 -4.72
N LYS A 57 -10.58 -14.58 -5.27
CA LYS A 57 -9.51 -14.28 -6.26
C LYS A 57 -9.99 -13.46 -7.45
N GLY A 58 -11.17 -13.78 -7.99
CA GLY A 58 -11.77 -13.01 -9.09
C GLY A 58 -12.23 -11.60 -8.70
N ALA A 59 -12.57 -11.38 -7.44
CA ALA A 59 -13.01 -10.07 -6.95
C ALA A 59 -11.85 -9.14 -6.61
N ILE A 60 -10.61 -9.65 -6.46
CA ILE A 60 -9.42 -8.82 -6.25
C ILE A 60 -9.22 -7.86 -7.42
N GLY A 61 -9.37 -8.35 -8.66
CA GLY A 61 -9.25 -7.52 -9.86
C GLY A 61 -10.35 -6.46 -9.98
N TYR A 62 -11.53 -6.71 -9.41
CA TYR A 62 -12.62 -5.72 -9.32
C TYR A 62 -12.37 -4.69 -8.22
N ALA A 63 -11.86 -5.13 -7.06
CA ALA A 63 -11.52 -4.25 -5.95
C ALA A 63 -10.33 -3.34 -6.27
N LEU A 64 -9.34 -3.84 -7.03
CA LEU A 64 -8.26 -3.04 -7.57
C LEU A 64 -8.76 -2.26 -8.79
N ASP A 65 -9.19 -1.02 -8.58
CA ASP A 65 -9.37 -0.08 -9.70
C ASP A 65 -8.01 0.27 -10.33
N GLU A 66 -8.03 0.96 -11.46
CA GLU A 66 -6.82 1.24 -12.23
C GLU A 66 -5.78 2.00 -11.39
N LYS A 67 -6.24 3.01 -10.63
CA LYS A 67 -5.38 3.78 -9.74
C LYS A 67 -4.73 2.94 -8.64
N ALA A 68 -5.47 1.98 -8.05
CA ALA A 68 -4.92 1.08 -7.06
C ALA A 68 -3.92 0.08 -7.67
N LYS A 69 -4.14 -0.38 -8.91
CA LYS A 69 -3.19 -1.25 -9.63
C LYS A 69 -1.89 -0.53 -9.94
N GLU A 70 -1.98 0.65 -10.56
CA GLU A 70 -0.82 1.50 -10.86
C GLU A 70 -0.03 1.79 -9.58
N SER A 71 -0.75 2.19 -8.52
CA SER A 71 -0.17 2.45 -7.20
C SER A 71 0.56 1.23 -6.62
N LEU A 72 -0.03 0.04 -6.72
CA LEU A 72 0.57 -1.19 -6.24
C LEU A 72 1.84 -1.56 -7.01
N GLU A 73 1.81 -1.49 -8.34
CA GLU A 73 2.95 -1.84 -9.19
C GLU A 73 4.10 -0.84 -9.02
N GLU A 74 3.81 0.46 -8.99
CA GLU A 74 4.83 1.48 -8.78
C GLU A 74 5.52 1.32 -7.41
N LEU A 75 4.76 1.06 -6.34
CA LEU A 75 5.34 0.78 -5.02
C LEU A 75 6.18 -0.51 -5.01
N ARG A 76 5.81 -1.54 -5.78
CA ARG A 76 6.59 -2.77 -5.92
C ARG A 76 7.91 -2.50 -6.62
N GLU A 77 7.90 -1.74 -7.71
CA GLU A 77 9.10 -1.33 -8.44
C GLU A 77 10.04 -0.54 -7.53
N ILE A 78 9.51 0.47 -6.84
CA ILE A 78 10.28 1.30 -5.91
C ILE A 78 10.96 0.44 -4.83
N MET A 79 10.23 -0.51 -4.22
CA MET A 79 10.80 -1.41 -3.21
C MET A 79 11.79 -2.42 -3.80
N ALA A 80 11.62 -2.83 -5.05
CA ALA A 80 12.56 -3.69 -5.75
C ALA A 80 13.87 -2.94 -6.06
N MET A 81 13.79 -1.68 -6.50
CA MET A 81 14.94 -0.83 -6.74
C MET A 81 15.68 -0.50 -5.45
N HIS A 82 14.97 -0.11 -4.39
CA HIS A 82 15.56 0.13 -3.06
C HIS A 82 16.43 -1.05 -2.60
N ARG A 83 15.94 -2.29 -2.73
CA ARG A 83 16.69 -3.50 -2.34
C ARG A 83 17.96 -3.74 -3.15
N LYS A 84 18.04 -3.22 -4.37
CA LYS A 84 19.16 -3.42 -5.30
C LYS A 84 20.02 -2.16 -5.46
N SER A 85 19.66 -1.07 -4.80
CA SER A 85 20.24 0.24 -5.06
C SER A 85 21.65 0.33 -4.47
N PRO A 86 22.66 0.64 -5.29
CA PRO A 86 23.99 0.95 -4.78
C PRO A 86 24.07 2.36 -4.17
N VAL A 87 23.13 3.25 -4.51
CA VAL A 87 23.17 4.68 -4.13
C VAL A 87 21.76 5.22 -3.88
N GLU A 88 21.57 5.75 -2.67
CA GLU A 88 20.33 6.42 -2.24
C GLU A 88 20.67 7.76 -1.60
N PHE A 89 19.91 8.80 -1.94
CA PHE A 89 20.16 10.13 -1.40
C PHE A 89 18.90 10.99 -1.36
N GLU A 90 18.94 12.03 -0.55
CA GLU A 90 17.87 13.03 -0.49
C GLU A 90 18.26 14.29 -1.26
N ARG A 91 17.32 14.85 -2.03
CA ARG A 91 17.51 16.14 -2.70
C ARG A 91 16.20 16.92 -2.75
N LYS A 92 16.19 18.10 -2.11
CA LYS A 92 15.03 19.02 -2.06
C LYS A 92 13.74 18.35 -1.54
N GLY A 93 13.83 17.61 -0.43
CA GLY A 93 12.67 16.93 0.17
C GLY A 93 12.10 15.80 -0.69
N ARG A 94 12.98 15.14 -1.46
CA ARG A 94 12.66 13.98 -2.29
C ARG A 94 13.70 12.92 -2.05
N PHE A 95 13.27 11.68 -1.89
CA PHE A 95 14.16 10.54 -1.74
C PHE A 95 14.41 9.93 -3.11
N VAL A 96 15.67 9.91 -3.53
CA VAL A 96 16.10 9.42 -4.85
C VAL A 96 16.74 8.06 -4.69
N ILE A 97 16.24 7.09 -5.44
CA ILE A 97 16.76 5.72 -5.52
C ILE A 97 17.33 5.53 -6.92
N CYS A 98 18.60 5.16 -6.99
CA CYS A 98 19.30 4.94 -8.25
C CYS A 98 19.65 3.46 -8.39
N ASP A 99 19.43 2.85 -9.56
CA ASP A 99 19.96 1.51 -9.83
C ASP A 99 21.38 1.55 -10.41
N SER A 100 21.97 0.37 -10.65
CA SER A 100 23.31 0.24 -11.24
C SER A 100 23.41 0.74 -12.69
N ASN A 101 22.27 0.93 -13.36
CA ASN A 101 22.18 1.49 -14.72
C ASN A 101 21.86 2.99 -14.68
N TYR A 102 21.95 3.63 -13.52
CA TYR A 102 21.61 5.04 -13.29
C TYR A 102 20.15 5.41 -13.56
N SER A 103 19.24 4.43 -13.62
CA SER A 103 17.80 4.71 -13.64
C SER A 103 17.37 5.26 -12.29
N MET A 104 16.72 6.42 -12.30
CA MET A 104 16.30 7.13 -11.08
C MET A 104 14.80 6.94 -10.83
N ARG A 105 14.46 6.63 -9.58
CA ARG A 105 13.10 6.79 -9.04
C ARG A 105 13.12 7.82 -7.93
N ILE A 106 12.09 8.67 -7.92
CA ILE A 106 11.97 9.78 -6.99
C ILE A 106 10.71 9.55 -6.16
N LEU A 107 10.87 9.41 -4.85
CA LEU A 107 9.76 9.38 -3.91
C LEU A 107 9.55 10.79 -3.38
N SER A 108 8.34 11.30 -3.56
CA SER A 108 7.91 12.57 -2.98
C SER A 108 6.81 12.36 -1.95
N HIS A 109 6.63 13.34 -1.08
CA HIS A 109 5.56 13.36 -0.10
C HIS A 109 4.17 13.28 -0.74
N ASP A 110 3.93 14.09 -1.78
CA ASP A 110 2.62 14.17 -2.45
C ASP A 110 2.27 12.87 -3.17
N MET A 111 3.26 12.27 -3.84
CA MET A 111 3.13 10.96 -4.48
C MET A 111 2.68 9.90 -3.46
N LEU A 112 3.36 9.80 -2.31
CA LEU A 112 3.00 8.80 -1.30
C LEU A 112 1.65 9.07 -0.63
N LYS A 113 1.21 10.33 -0.54
CA LYS A 113 -0.15 10.67 -0.12
C LYS A 113 -1.19 10.14 -1.10
N GLU A 114 -0.96 10.29 -2.40
CA GLU A 114 -1.85 9.74 -3.42
C GLU A 114 -1.90 8.20 -3.35
N HIS A 115 -0.74 7.54 -3.21
CA HIS A 115 -0.72 6.08 -3.03
C HIS A 115 -1.46 5.63 -1.76
N ALA A 116 -1.33 6.37 -0.65
CA ALA A 116 -2.06 6.07 0.58
C ALA A 116 -3.58 6.21 0.40
N LEU A 117 -4.05 7.21 -0.35
CA LEU A 117 -5.47 7.37 -0.69
C LEU A 117 -5.98 6.20 -1.55
N ASN A 118 -5.22 5.81 -2.57
CA ASN A 118 -5.57 4.67 -3.43
C ASN A 118 -5.65 3.37 -2.61
N ALA A 119 -4.73 3.17 -1.65
CA ALA A 119 -4.75 2.03 -0.75
C ALA A 119 -5.98 2.04 0.18
N LYS A 120 -6.36 3.21 0.74
CA LYS A 120 -7.59 3.35 1.54
C LYS A 120 -8.83 2.96 0.76
N SER A 121 -8.94 3.45 -0.48
CA SER A 121 -10.07 3.14 -1.36
C SER A 121 -10.17 1.65 -1.66
N PHE A 122 -9.03 1.03 -2.02
CA PHE A 122 -8.95 -0.42 -2.24
C PHE A 122 -9.38 -1.23 -1.00
N ILE A 123 -8.84 -0.91 0.17
CA ILE A 123 -9.16 -1.61 1.42
C ILE A 123 -10.63 -1.44 1.78
N GLY A 124 -11.21 -0.26 1.56
CA GLY A 124 -12.65 -0.02 1.75
C GLY A 124 -13.49 -0.96 0.89
N ARG A 125 -13.18 -1.07 -0.41
CA ARG A 125 -13.86 -2.01 -1.31
C ARG A 125 -13.66 -3.47 -0.90
N ALA A 126 -12.46 -3.84 -0.46
CA ALA A 126 -12.16 -5.19 0.01
C ALA A 126 -13.03 -5.58 1.22
N VAL A 127 -13.19 -4.68 2.19
CA VAL A 127 -14.06 -4.90 3.36
C VAL A 127 -15.51 -5.12 2.91
N THR A 128 -16.04 -4.25 2.06
CA THR A 128 -17.42 -4.38 1.53
C THR A 128 -17.64 -5.71 0.81
N LEU A 129 -16.65 -6.19 0.05
CA LEU A 129 -16.74 -7.49 -0.62
C LEU A 129 -16.78 -8.66 0.37
N LEU A 130 -15.96 -8.59 1.43
CA LEU A 130 -15.90 -9.62 2.47
C LEU A 130 -17.20 -9.70 3.27
N GLU A 131 -17.76 -8.55 3.66
CA GLU A 131 -19.06 -8.47 4.34
C GLU A 131 -20.18 -9.08 3.48
N LYS A 132 -20.23 -8.75 2.19
CA LYS A 132 -21.18 -9.34 1.23
C LYS A 132 -20.95 -10.83 0.97
N GLY A 133 -19.73 -11.32 1.15
CA GLY A 133 -19.41 -12.74 1.06
C GLY A 133 -19.99 -13.53 2.23
N GLN A 134 -19.79 -13.02 3.45
CA GLN A 134 -20.25 -13.65 4.70
C GLN A 134 -21.77 -13.77 4.78
N LEU A 135 -22.51 -12.76 4.32
CA LEU A 135 -23.98 -12.81 4.30
C LEU A 135 -24.51 -13.96 3.42
N ARG A 136 -23.87 -14.20 2.26
CA ARG A 136 -24.29 -15.26 1.32
C ARG A 136 -23.99 -16.67 1.81
N GLU A 137 -22.98 -16.86 2.67
CA GLU A 137 -22.68 -18.17 3.27
C GLU A 137 -23.64 -18.50 4.43
N ASN A 138 -24.03 -17.48 5.21
CA ASN A 138 -24.99 -17.65 6.30
C ASN A 138 -26.40 -18.00 5.78
N GLU A 139 -26.82 -17.42 4.67
CA GLU A 139 -28.10 -17.74 4.00
C GLU A 139 -28.15 -19.14 3.38
N ARG A 140 -26.98 -19.76 3.10
CA ARG A 140 -26.88 -21.13 2.55
C ARG A 140 -26.79 -22.22 3.62
N SER A 141 -26.59 -21.84 4.87
CA SER A 141 -26.45 -22.74 6.02
C SER A 141 -27.74 -22.87 6.85
N LEU A 142 -28.82 -22.24 6.38
CA LEU A 142 -30.20 -22.32 6.87
C LEU A 142 -31.05 -23.11 5.86
#